data_AF-A0A959WSC2-F1
#
_entry.id   AF-A0A959WSC2-F1
#
_cell.length_a   1.000
_cell.length_b   1.000
_cell.length_c   1.000
_cell.angle_alpha   90.00
_cell.angle_beta   90.00
_cell.angle_gamma   90.00
#
_symmetry.space_group_name_H-M   'P 1'
#
loop_
_entity.id
_entity.type
_entity.pdbx_description
1 polymer ?
#
loop_
_entity_poly.entity_id
_entity_poly.type
_entity_poly.pdbx_seq_one_letter_code
_entity_poly.pdbx_strand_id
1 'polypeptide(L)'
;MSGLERLGERIAESEEKRSPPNPPVPELGPFRREFWRSPLRGRWLTSFIGSALLPLVVVAALTGFLSHAAYNPALGSNDVSGGFEVDLYFFDWPTSPAWLYSLTQSLHLLAGFAAIPILLAKLWSVIPKLFERPAARSVAHGLERLSLLTLVGSALFLFVSGIINVQYWLPFGFSFVPAHYYAALIFVAALAVHLVLKLPIVARTFRREGVFRPLGDGIERMRIADPASDDLAPVDPARPTISRRGMLGAVGLASAGLLTMTAGSNLLGSIREIALLSPRGQSYGDGPNDFQVNKTAATAGIDPARTGESWRLELTGAGRDVSLSRAELLAMPQHEERLPIACVEGWTTWQDWSGVRLADLAELAGVDSAADAEVLVESLQEAGAFAQATLASNQIFDPQSLLALRVNGADLAPDHGYPARVIVPALPGVHNTKWVKRMTFSA
;
A
#
# COMPACT_ATOMS: atom_id res chain seq x y z
N MET A 1 -7.47 -14.24 -79.26
CA MET A 1 -7.69 -15.02 -78.03
C MET A 1 -8.06 -16.44 -78.39
N SER A 2 -7.18 -17.38 -78.07
CA SER A 2 -7.25 -18.78 -78.51
C SER A 2 -8.36 -19.54 -77.78
N GLY A 3 -8.86 -20.63 -78.35
CA GLY A 3 -9.95 -21.43 -77.75
C GLY A 3 -9.65 -21.96 -76.34
N LEU A 4 -8.37 -21.99 -75.93
CA LEU A 4 -7.94 -22.38 -74.58
C LEU A 4 -8.17 -21.27 -73.54
N GLU A 5 -8.07 -19.99 -73.91
CA GLU A 5 -8.33 -18.87 -73.00
C GLU A 5 -9.81 -18.80 -72.60
N ARG A 6 -10.72 -19.08 -73.55
CA ARG A 6 -12.17 -19.12 -73.27
C ARG A 6 -12.59 -20.32 -72.42
N LEU A 7 -11.82 -21.41 -72.46
CA LEU A 7 -12.06 -22.57 -71.60
C LEU A 7 -11.59 -22.29 -70.18
N GLY A 8 -10.44 -21.60 -70.03
CA GLY A 8 -9.93 -21.14 -68.74
C GLY A 8 -10.88 -20.15 -68.04
N GLU A 9 -11.41 -19.17 -68.77
CA GLU A 9 -12.40 -18.22 -68.22
C GLU A 9 -13.70 -18.91 -67.79
N ARG A 10 -14.20 -19.89 -68.56
CA ARG A 10 -15.42 -20.63 -68.20
C ARG A 10 -15.25 -21.57 -67.01
N ILE A 11 -14.05 -22.13 -66.82
CA ILE A 11 -13.74 -22.95 -65.64
C ILE A 11 -13.60 -22.05 -64.40
N ALA A 12 -12.94 -20.89 -64.53
CA ALA A 12 -12.83 -19.91 -63.44
C ALA A 12 -14.20 -19.34 -63.01
N GLU A 13 -15.08 -18.98 -63.97
CA GLU A 13 -16.45 -18.52 -63.68
C GLU A 13 -17.34 -19.62 -63.06
N SER A 14 -17.07 -20.88 -63.37
CA SER A 14 -17.79 -22.05 -62.83
C SER A 14 -17.36 -22.36 -61.40
N GLU A 15 -16.09 -22.18 -61.05
CA GLU A 15 -15.58 -22.38 -59.68
C GLU A 15 -15.96 -21.22 -58.76
N GLU A 16 -15.96 -19.98 -59.25
CA GLU A 16 -16.32 -18.79 -58.46
C GLU A 16 -17.81 -18.78 -58.07
N LYS A 17 -18.69 -19.37 -58.89
CA LYS A 17 -20.14 -19.50 -58.61
C LYS A 17 -20.52 -20.67 -57.69
N ARG A 18 -19.58 -21.55 -57.29
CA ARG A 18 -19.86 -22.75 -56.48
C ARG A 18 -19.34 -22.72 -55.05
N SER A 19 -18.60 -21.68 -54.65
CA SER A 19 -18.25 -21.51 -53.24
C SER A 19 -19.44 -20.93 -52.48
N PRO A 20 -20.01 -21.62 -51.48
CA PRO A 20 -20.95 -20.96 -50.57
C PRO A 20 -20.24 -19.75 -49.95
N PRO A 21 -20.94 -18.62 -49.70
CA PRO A 21 -20.32 -17.54 -48.94
C PRO A 21 -19.79 -18.15 -47.65
N ASN A 22 -18.49 -17.99 -47.38
CA ASN A 22 -17.93 -18.39 -46.09
C ASN A 22 -18.88 -17.84 -45.02
N PRO A 23 -19.41 -18.68 -44.11
CA PRO A 23 -20.23 -18.17 -43.03
C PRO A 23 -19.44 -17.04 -42.37
N PRO A 24 -20.08 -15.90 -42.05
CA PRO A 24 -19.36 -14.78 -41.45
C PRO A 24 -18.58 -15.34 -40.27
N VAL A 25 -17.25 -15.26 -40.32
CA VAL A 25 -16.40 -15.66 -39.21
C VAL A 25 -16.97 -14.90 -38.01
N PRO A 26 -17.49 -15.58 -36.98
CA PRO A 26 -18.05 -14.86 -35.84
C PRO A 26 -16.93 -13.97 -35.32
N GLU A 27 -17.17 -12.66 -35.27
CA GLU A 27 -16.23 -11.73 -34.64
C GLU A 27 -16.11 -12.12 -33.17
N LEU A 28 -15.16 -13.02 -32.87
CA LEU A 28 -14.81 -13.46 -31.54
C LEU A 28 -14.09 -12.30 -30.88
N GLY A 29 -14.80 -11.57 -30.03
CA GLY A 29 -14.25 -10.41 -29.33
C GLY A 29 -14.86 -10.23 -27.96
N PRO A 30 -14.12 -9.60 -27.02
CA PRO A 30 -14.54 -9.45 -25.62
C PRO A 30 -15.84 -8.66 -25.43
N PHE A 31 -16.29 -7.92 -26.46
CA PHE A 31 -17.52 -7.14 -26.46
C PHE A 31 -18.80 -7.99 -26.65
N ARG A 32 -18.66 -9.28 -27.02
CA ARG A 32 -19.76 -10.23 -27.15
C ARG A 32 -19.86 -11.11 -25.90
N ARG A 33 -21.06 -11.42 -25.42
CA ARG A 33 -21.24 -12.25 -24.21
C ARG A 33 -20.77 -13.69 -24.44
N GLU A 34 -20.87 -14.17 -25.67
CA GLU A 34 -20.48 -15.51 -26.13
C GLU A 34 -18.97 -15.75 -26.04
N PHE A 35 -18.15 -14.68 -26.03
CA PHE A 35 -16.71 -14.79 -25.82
C PHE A 35 -16.35 -15.33 -24.42
N TRP A 36 -17.17 -15.01 -23.42
CA TRP A 36 -16.91 -15.32 -22.01
C TRP A 36 -17.56 -16.63 -21.60
N ARG A 37 -16.87 -17.75 -21.85
CA ARG A 37 -17.46 -19.11 -21.74
C ARG A 37 -17.21 -19.86 -20.44
N SER A 38 -16.53 -19.26 -19.45
CA SER A 38 -16.17 -20.00 -18.23
C SER A 38 -17.42 -20.39 -17.41
N PRO A 39 -17.66 -21.68 -17.13
CA PRO A 39 -18.85 -22.15 -16.42
C PRO A 39 -18.83 -21.85 -14.92
N LEU A 40 -17.70 -21.36 -14.39
CA LEU A 40 -17.56 -20.94 -13.00
C LEU A 40 -18.22 -19.58 -12.73
N ARG A 41 -18.40 -18.76 -13.78
CA ARG A 41 -18.95 -17.41 -13.63
C ARG A 41 -20.41 -17.45 -13.19
N GLY A 42 -20.74 -16.51 -12.32
CA GLY A 42 -22.07 -16.34 -11.76
C GLY A 42 -22.03 -15.47 -10.51
N ARG A 43 -23.22 -15.08 -10.05
CA ARG A 43 -23.44 -14.27 -8.85
C ARG A 43 -22.86 -14.95 -7.62
N TRP A 44 -23.10 -16.25 -7.41
CA TRP A 44 -22.60 -16.92 -6.22
C TRP A 44 -21.08 -16.82 -6.08
N LEU A 45 -20.31 -17.15 -7.12
CA LEU A 45 -18.85 -17.11 -7.07
C LEU A 45 -18.36 -15.66 -6.87
N THR A 46 -18.96 -14.74 -7.60
CA THR A 46 -18.62 -13.31 -7.54
C THR A 46 -18.92 -12.70 -6.17
N SER A 47 -20.01 -13.13 -5.52
CA SER A 47 -20.39 -12.77 -4.16
C SER A 47 -19.44 -13.41 -3.15
N PHE A 48 -19.11 -14.70 -3.30
CA PHE A 48 -18.21 -15.41 -2.41
C PHE A 48 -16.80 -14.79 -2.38
N ILE A 49 -16.21 -14.54 -3.56
CA ILE A 49 -14.90 -13.88 -3.67
C ILE A 49 -14.96 -12.46 -3.10
N GLY A 50 -16.03 -11.70 -3.41
CA GLY A 50 -16.22 -10.35 -2.88
C GLY A 50 -16.32 -10.32 -1.35
N SER A 51 -17.04 -11.27 -0.75
CA SER A 51 -17.14 -11.42 0.70
C SER A 51 -15.82 -11.82 1.36
N ALA A 52 -15.00 -12.65 0.70
CA ALA A 52 -13.66 -12.99 1.18
C ALA A 52 -12.66 -11.81 1.05
N LEU A 53 -12.80 -10.99 0.01
CA LEU A 53 -11.97 -9.82 -0.22
C LEU A 53 -12.22 -8.68 0.78
N LEU A 54 -13.50 -8.49 1.15
CA LEU A 54 -13.94 -7.33 1.93
C LEU A 54 -13.17 -7.12 3.25
N PRO A 55 -12.97 -8.14 4.12
CA PRO A 55 -12.20 -7.97 5.36
C PRO A 55 -10.76 -7.49 5.12
N LEU A 56 -10.08 -8.02 4.11
CA LEU A 56 -8.70 -7.63 3.80
C LEU A 56 -8.63 -6.17 3.33
N VAL A 57 -9.56 -5.77 2.47
CA VAL A 57 -9.67 -4.40 1.99
C VAL A 57 -10.01 -3.43 3.12
N VAL A 58 -10.89 -3.81 4.04
CA VAL A 58 -11.23 -3.00 5.22
C VAL A 58 -10.02 -2.84 6.13
N VAL A 59 -9.29 -3.92 6.42
CA VAL A 59 -8.06 -3.85 7.22
C VAL A 59 -7.03 -2.94 6.54
N ALA A 60 -6.78 -3.12 5.25
CA ALA A 60 -5.84 -2.28 4.49
C ALA A 60 -6.27 -0.80 4.50
N ALA A 61 -7.55 -0.51 4.27
CA ALA A 61 -8.06 0.86 4.29
C ALA A 61 -7.88 1.50 5.67
N LEU A 62 -8.36 0.85 6.74
CA LEU A 62 -8.27 1.36 8.11
C LEU A 62 -6.81 1.60 8.54
N THR A 63 -5.93 0.64 8.27
CA THR A 63 -4.51 0.74 8.65
C THR A 63 -3.74 1.76 7.81
N GLY A 64 -4.07 1.95 6.53
CA GLY A 64 -3.47 3.01 5.71
C GLY A 64 -3.88 4.40 6.19
N PHE A 65 -5.14 4.53 6.60
CA PHE A 65 -5.71 5.72 7.24
C PHE A 65 -5.06 6.01 8.60
N LEU A 66 -4.86 4.98 9.43
CA LEU A 66 -4.06 5.11 10.65
C LEU A 66 -2.59 5.47 10.37
N SER A 67 -2.00 4.96 9.28
CA SER A 67 -0.63 5.38 8.90
C SER A 67 -0.56 6.86 8.55
N HIS A 68 -1.61 7.43 7.93
CA HIS A 68 -1.68 8.88 7.71
C HIS A 68 -1.86 9.63 9.03
N ALA A 69 -2.72 9.14 9.93
CA ALA A 69 -2.87 9.72 11.28
C ALA A 69 -1.54 9.75 12.04
N ALA A 70 -0.70 8.72 11.89
CA ALA A 70 0.61 8.63 12.52
C ALA A 70 1.62 9.70 12.06
N TYR A 71 1.32 10.41 10.96
CA TYR A 71 2.12 11.56 10.54
C TYR A 71 1.76 12.80 11.36
N ASN A 72 0.65 12.82 12.10
CA ASN A 72 0.12 14.04 12.73
C ASN A 72 0.08 15.22 11.74
N PRO A 73 -0.70 15.11 10.65
CA PRO A 73 -0.75 16.11 9.56
C PRO A 73 -1.11 17.53 10.05
N ALA A 74 -1.87 17.65 11.15
CA ALA A 74 -2.18 18.93 11.78
C ALA A 74 -0.95 19.75 12.21
N LEU A 75 0.22 19.11 12.39
CA LEU A 75 1.47 19.76 12.82
C LEU A 75 2.23 20.46 11.66
N GLY A 76 1.50 21.05 10.72
CA GLY A 76 2.02 21.89 9.64
C GLY A 76 2.98 21.17 8.67
N SER A 77 4.26 21.05 9.03
CA SER A 77 5.31 20.47 8.19
C SER A 77 5.09 18.99 7.85
N ASN A 78 4.24 18.32 8.63
CA ASN A 78 3.87 16.93 8.45
C ASN A 78 2.74 16.72 7.41
N ASP A 79 2.06 17.80 7.00
CA ASP A 79 0.99 17.68 6.02
C ASP A 79 1.56 17.31 4.64
N VAL A 80 1.28 16.07 4.24
CA VAL A 80 1.63 15.50 2.95
C VAL A 80 0.48 15.57 1.94
N SER A 81 -0.71 16.02 2.37
CA SER A 81 -1.91 16.14 1.54
C SER A 81 -1.92 17.41 0.70
N GLY A 82 -1.15 18.45 1.09
CA GLY A 82 -1.08 19.71 0.36
C GLY A 82 -2.27 20.62 0.65
N GLY A 83 -2.75 20.61 1.90
CA GLY A 83 -3.79 21.49 2.42
C GLY A 83 -5.23 21.09 2.11
N PHE A 84 -5.46 19.98 1.40
CA PHE A 84 -6.80 19.39 1.26
C PHE A 84 -6.91 18.21 2.21
N GLU A 85 -7.05 18.56 3.49
CA GLU A 85 -7.21 17.61 4.57
C GLU A 85 -8.72 17.36 4.81
N VAL A 86 -9.08 16.08 4.87
CA VAL A 86 -10.31 15.67 5.53
C VAL A 86 -9.83 15.21 6.90
N ASP A 87 -10.09 16.00 7.94
CA ASP A 87 -9.78 15.64 9.34
C ASP A 87 -10.59 14.40 9.71
N LEU A 88 -10.03 13.23 9.41
CA LEU A 88 -10.62 11.93 9.74
C LEU A 88 -10.20 11.46 11.13
N TYR A 89 -9.28 12.18 11.78
CA TYR A 89 -8.74 11.84 13.10
C TYR A 89 -8.73 13.08 13.99
N PHE A 90 -9.12 12.89 15.26
CA PHE A 90 -9.23 13.94 16.27
C PHE A 90 -8.42 13.57 17.52
N PHE A 91 -7.28 12.90 17.33
CA PHE A 91 -6.43 12.42 18.40
C PHE A 91 -4.96 12.57 18.02
N ASP A 92 -4.11 12.84 19.00
CA ASP A 92 -2.67 12.79 18.83
C ASP A 92 -2.21 11.35 18.70
N TRP A 93 -1.38 11.07 17.71
CA TRP A 93 -0.84 9.73 17.56
C TRP A 93 -0.08 9.28 18.82
N PRO A 94 -0.45 8.14 19.43
CA PRO A 94 0.14 7.70 20.69
C PRO A 94 1.56 7.15 20.49
N THR A 95 2.41 7.31 21.50
CA THR A 95 3.76 6.74 21.54
C THR A 95 3.81 5.32 22.09
N SER A 96 2.73 4.87 22.75
CA SER A 96 2.66 3.55 23.40
C SER A 96 1.51 2.68 22.85
N PRO A 97 1.73 1.37 22.65
CA PRO A 97 3.02 0.67 22.78
C PRO A 97 3.98 1.02 21.64
N ALA A 98 5.29 0.97 21.88
CA ALA A 98 6.33 1.36 20.91
C ALA A 98 6.24 0.65 19.54
N TRP A 99 5.65 -0.55 19.49
CA TRP A 99 5.46 -1.33 18.28
C TRP A 99 4.19 -1.00 17.50
N LEU A 100 3.36 -0.06 17.97
CA LEU A 100 2.04 0.21 17.40
C LEU A 100 2.09 0.50 15.90
N TYR A 101 2.94 1.43 15.46
CA TYR A 101 3.06 1.74 14.03
C TYR A 101 3.61 0.57 13.22
N SER A 102 4.54 -0.21 13.78
CA SER A 102 5.00 -1.45 13.14
C SER A 102 3.83 -2.41 12.90
N LEU A 103 2.93 -2.58 13.87
CA LEU A 103 1.79 -3.47 13.72
C LEU A 103 0.82 -2.95 12.65
N THR A 104 0.42 -1.69 12.73
CA THR A 104 -0.55 -1.11 11.79
C THR A 104 0.01 -1.15 10.37
N GLN A 105 1.28 -0.78 10.18
CA GLN A 105 1.93 -0.83 8.88
C GLN A 105 2.07 -2.27 8.37
N SER A 106 2.44 -3.22 9.22
CA SER A 106 2.51 -4.65 8.84
C SER A 106 1.15 -5.17 8.39
N LEU A 107 0.08 -4.86 9.12
CA LEU A 107 -1.28 -5.26 8.77
C LEU A 107 -1.72 -4.64 7.44
N HIS A 108 -1.37 -3.38 7.17
CA HIS A 108 -1.66 -2.69 5.91
C HIS A 108 -1.09 -3.47 4.72
N LEU A 109 0.21 -3.77 4.77
CA LEU A 109 0.89 -4.47 3.70
C LEU A 109 0.41 -5.92 3.57
N LEU A 110 0.33 -6.66 4.67
CA LEU A 110 -0.08 -8.07 4.64
C LEU A 110 -1.49 -8.23 4.09
N ALA A 111 -2.43 -7.37 4.51
CA ALA A 111 -3.79 -7.38 3.99
C ALA A 111 -3.82 -6.98 2.51
N GLY A 112 -3.05 -5.96 2.11
CA GLY A 112 -2.90 -5.55 0.71
C GLY A 112 -2.37 -6.67 -0.18
N PHE A 113 -1.24 -7.29 0.17
CA PHE A 113 -0.65 -8.38 -0.60
C PHE A 113 -1.55 -9.62 -0.65
N ALA A 114 -2.14 -10.02 0.48
CA ALA A 114 -3.08 -11.14 0.52
C ALA A 114 -4.33 -10.88 -0.33
N ALA A 115 -4.75 -9.63 -0.45
CA ALA A 115 -5.90 -9.26 -1.28
C ALA A 115 -5.62 -9.33 -2.78
N ILE A 116 -4.37 -9.27 -3.26
CA ILE A 116 -4.05 -9.23 -4.70
C ILE A 116 -4.68 -10.40 -5.48
N PRO A 117 -4.47 -11.69 -5.12
CA PRO A 117 -5.00 -12.79 -5.93
C PRO A 117 -6.52 -12.86 -5.86
N ILE A 118 -7.10 -12.47 -4.72
CA ILE A 118 -8.55 -12.43 -4.51
C ILE A 118 -9.18 -11.30 -5.33
N LEU A 119 -8.54 -10.13 -5.38
CA LEU A 119 -8.94 -9.00 -6.21
C LEU A 119 -8.86 -9.35 -7.69
N LEU A 120 -7.77 -9.99 -8.14
CA LEU A 120 -7.65 -10.46 -9.52
C LEU A 120 -8.73 -11.48 -9.88
N ALA A 121 -9.03 -12.42 -8.97
CA ALA A 121 -10.12 -13.37 -9.17
C ALA A 121 -11.49 -12.68 -9.20
N LYS A 122 -11.68 -11.63 -8.38
CA LYS A 122 -12.89 -10.80 -8.37
C LYS A 122 -13.06 -10.03 -9.67
N LEU A 123 -12.01 -9.35 -10.12
CA LEU A 123 -11.98 -8.63 -11.41
C LEU A 123 -12.22 -9.59 -12.55
N TRP A 124 -11.55 -10.74 -12.55
CA TRP A 124 -11.81 -11.80 -13.52
C TRP A 124 -13.28 -12.19 -13.52
N SER A 125 -13.93 -12.40 -12.36
CA SER A 125 -15.34 -12.86 -12.30
C SER A 125 -16.34 -11.85 -12.87
N VAL A 126 -16.01 -10.56 -12.87
CA VAL A 126 -16.88 -9.47 -13.36
C VAL A 126 -16.43 -8.83 -14.67
N ILE A 127 -15.26 -9.19 -15.21
CA ILE A 127 -14.69 -8.58 -16.42
C ILE A 127 -15.64 -8.47 -17.63
N PRO A 128 -16.59 -9.41 -17.90
CA PRO A 128 -17.49 -9.26 -19.04
C PRO A 128 -18.35 -7.98 -18.95
N LYS A 129 -18.64 -7.51 -17.74
CA LYS A 129 -19.41 -6.28 -17.51
C LYS A 129 -18.68 -5.01 -17.95
N LEU A 130 -17.35 -5.03 -17.97
CA LEU A 130 -16.55 -3.90 -18.46
C LEU A 130 -16.68 -3.75 -19.99
N PHE A 131 -16.91 -4.85 -20.70
CA PHE A 131 -17.00 -4.89 -22.17
C PHE A 131 -18.45 -4.91 -22.70
N GLU A 132 -19.47 -4.91 -21.83
CA GLU A 132 -20.88 -4.95 -22.24
C GLU A 132 -21.25 -3.70 -23.05
N ARG A 133 -21.99 -3.87 -24.17
CA ARG A 133 -22.53 -2.80 -25.01
C ARG A 133 -24.08 -2.78 -24.99
N PRO A 134 -24.74 -1.61 -25.21
CA PRO A 134 -24.16 -0.27 -25.34
C PRO A 134 -23.53 0.22 -24.02
N ALA A 135 -22.63 1.21 -24.11
CA ALA A 135 -21.90 1.74 -22.95
C ALA A 135 -22.86 2.27 -21.86
N ALA A 136 -23.94 2.96 -22.24
CA ALA A 136 -25.02 3.35 -21.34
C ALA A 136 -26.37 3.03 -22.00
N ARG A 137 -27.24 2.31 -21.28
CA ARG A 137 -28.64 2.05 -21.70
C ARG A 137 -29.60 3.10 -21.17
N SER A 138 -29.19 3.80 -20.12
CA SER A 138 -29.90 4.88 -19.44
C SER A 138 -28.90 5.70 -18.62
N VAL A 139 -29.31 6.88 -18.12
CA VAL A 139 -28.50 7.70 -17.20
C VAL A 139 -28.12 6.91 -15.95
N ALA A 140 -29.07 6.20 -15.35
CA ALA A 140 -28.83 5.36 -14.18
C ALA A 140 -27.79 4.25 -14.47
N HIS A 141 -27.87 3.60 -15.64
CA HIS A 141 -26.88 2.60 -16.03
C HIS A 141 -25.49 3.22 -16.29
N GLY A 142 -25.45 4.42 -16.87
CA GLY A 142 -24.21 5.19 -17.04
C GLY A 142 -23.55 5.53 -15.71
N LEU A 143 -24.32 5.99 -14.73
CA LEU A 143 -23.84 6.28 -13.37
C LEU A 143 -23.37 5.01 -12.64
N GLU A 144 -24.07 3.89 -12.78
CA GLU A 144 -23.62 2.60 -12.23
C GLU A 144 -22.25 2.21 -12.80
N ARG A 145 -22.05 2.35 -14.12
CA ARG A 145 -20.77 2.03 -14.76
C ARG A 145 -19.67 3.00 -14.38
N LEU A 146 -19.97 4.29 -14.25
CA LEU A 146 -19.00 5.27 -13.78
C LEU A 146 -18.53 4.93 -12.35
N SER A 147 -19.48 4.62 -11.45
CA SER A 147 -19.15 4.16 -10.09
C SER A 147 -18.27 2.91 -10.09
N LEU A 148 -18.57 1.93 -10.95
CA LEU A 148 -17.74 0.73 -11.10
C LEU A 148 -16.34 1.04 -11.67
N LEU A 149 -16.25 1.93 -12.66
CA LEU A 149 -14.97 2.34 -13.24
C LEU A 149 -14.11 3.06 -12.19
N THR A 150 -14.71 3.95 -11.41
CA THR A 150 -14.04 4.62 -10.30
C THR A 150 -13.56 3.62 -9.25
N LEU A 151 -14.38 2.65 -8.87
CA LEU A 151 -13.99 1.61 -7.91
C LEU A 151 -12.83 0.76 -8.44
N VAL A 152 -12.90 0.29 -9.67
CA VAL A 152 -11.86 -0.54 -10.29
C VAL A 152 -10.58 0.26 -10.51
N GLY A 153 -10.69 1.48 -11.03
CA GLY A 153 -9.55 2.36 -11.30
C GLY A 153 -8.80 2.73 -10.03
N SER A 154 -9.53 3.14 -8.98
CA SER A 154 -8.92 3.45 -7.68
C SER A 154 -8.33 2.20 -7.00
N ALA A 155 -8.99 1.04 -7.06
CA ALA A 155 -8.42 -0.21 -6.56
C ALA A 155 -7.11 -0.58 -7.28
N LEU A 156 -7.10 -0.55 -8.61
CA LEU A 156 -5.90 -0.86 -9.38
C LEU A 156 -4.78 0.14 -9.07
N PHE A 157 -5.10 1.44 -9.01
CA PHE A 157 -4.13 2.47 -8.65
C PHE A 157 -3.51 2.20 -7.28
N LEU A 158 -4.32 1.96 -6.25
CA LEU A 158 -3.85 1.69 -4.89
C LEU A 158 -2.93 0.48 -4.83
N PHE A 159 -3.37 -0.66 -5.37
CA PHE A 159 -2.57 -1.88 -5.30
C PHE A 159 -1.27 -1.76 -6.12
N VAL A 160 -1.33 -1.19 -7.32
CA VAL A 160 -0.15 -1.03 -8.18
C VAL A 160 0.82 -0.03 -7.57
N SER A 161 0.35 1.16 -7.17
CA SER A 161 1.21 2.17 -6.55
C SER A 161 1.80 1.68 -5.23
N GLY A 162 1.04 0.93 -4.42
CA GLY A 162 1.53 0.33 -3.18
C GLY A 162 2.66 -0.68 -3.42
N ILE A 163 2.51 -1.59 -4.39
CA ILE A 163 3.57 -2.54 -4.77
C ILE A 163 4.83 -1.79 -5.25
N ILE A 164 4.64 -0.80 -6.12
CA ILE A 164 5.69 0.07 -6.67
C ILE A 164 6.45 0.78 -5.54
N ASN A 165 5.74 1.33 -4.55
CA ASN A 165 6.33 2.00 -3.39
C ASN A 165 7.19 1.04 -2.55
N VAL A 166 6.69 -0.17 -2.28
CA VAL A 166 7.46 -1.22 -1.58
C VAL A 166 8.74 -1.60 -2.34
N GLN A 167 8.79 -1.43 -3.67
CA GLN A 167 9.99 -1.74 -4.45
C GLN A 167 10.97 -0.56 -4.59
N TYR A 168 10.74 0.58 -3.91
CA TYR A 168 11.51 1.82 -4.09
C TYR A 168 11.58 2.30 -5.56
N TRP A 169 10.62 1.88 -6.39
CA TRP A 169 10.61 2.18 -7.81
C TRP A 169 9.48 3.15 -8.09
N LEU A 170 9.71 4.46 -7.98
CA LEU A 170 8.70 5.48 -8.27
C LEU A 170 8.97 6.13 -9.64
N PRO A 171 8.55 5.53 -10.77
CA PRO A 171 8.79 6.09 -12.10
C PRO A 171 7.95 7.33 -12.41
N PHE A 172 7.11 7.77 -11.47
CA PHE A 172 6.11 8.81 -11.69
C PHE A 172 6.62 10.18 -11.22
N GLY A 173 6.26 11.24 -11.94
CA GLY A 173 6.59 12.63 -11.58
C GLY A 173 5.72 13.25 -10.48
N PHE A 174 4.98 12.44 -9.72
CA PHE A 174 4.13 12.89 -8.62
C PHE A 174 4.49 12.19 -7.31
N SER A 175 4.16 12.81 -6.18
CA SER A 175 4.40 12.23 -4.86
C SER A 175 3.45 11.05 -4.60
N PHE A 176 4.00 9.90 -4.24
CA PHE A 176 3.24 8.69 -3.93
C PHE A 176 2.23 8.92 -2.79
N VAL A 177 2.67 9.55 -1.70
CA VAL A 177 1.89 9.66 -0.45
C VAL A 177 0.53 10.36 -0.67
N PRO A 178 0.45 11.61 -1.19
CA PRO A 178 -0.84 12.26 -1.45
C PRO A 178 -1.67 11.52 -2.50
N ALA A 179 -1.04 11.06 -3.58
CA ALA A 179 -1.76 10.38 -4.65
C ALA A 179 -2.43 9.08 -4.15
N HIS A 180 -1.72 8.32 -3.33
CA HIS A 180 -2.23 7.11 -2.69
C HIS A 180 -3.33 7.41 -1.68
N TYR A 181 -3.17 8.47 -0.86
CA TYR A 181 -4.20 8.91 0.09
C TYR A 181 -5.52 9.31 -0.60
N TYR A 182 -5.45 10.16 -1.63
CA TYR A 182 -6.66 10.58 -2.36
C TYR A 182 -7.32 9.42 -3.11
N ALA A 183 -6.53 8.53 -3.70
CA ALA A 183 -7.07 7.31 -4.29
C ALA A 183 -7.78 6.43 -3.24
N ALA A 184 -7.29 6.40 -2.00
CA ALA A 184 -7.92 5.66 -0.90
C ALA A 184 -9.26 6.25 -0.50
N LEU A 185 -9.37 7.58 -0.40
CA LEU A 185 -10.64 8.28 -0.16
C LEU A 185 -11.67 7.96 -1.25
N ILE A 186 -11.26 8.10 -2.53
CA ILE A 186 -12.11 7.79 -3.69
C ILE A 186 -12.54 6.31 -3.65
N PHE A 187 -11.61 5.41 -3.36
CA PHE A 187 -11.86 3.98 -3.30
C PHE A 187 -12.86 3.62 -2.20
N VAL A 188 -12.69 4.15 -0.98
CA VAL A 188 -13.60 3.86 0.14
C VAL A 188 -15.00 4.40 -0.12
N ALA A 189 -15.12 5.62 -0.66
CA ALA A 189 -16.41 6.17 -1.07
C ALA A 189 -17.09 5.30 -2.15
N ALA A 190 -16.34 4.91 -3.18
CA ALA A 190 -16.85 4.04 -4.25
C ALA A 190 -17.21 2.64 -3.73
N LEU A 191 -16.43 2.09 -2.80
CA LEU A 191 -16.67 0.80 -2.17
C LEU A 191 -17.93 0.85 -1.32
N ALA A 192 -18.15 1.91 -0.54
CA ALA A 192 -19.36 2.09 0.25
C ALA A 192 -20.62 2.08 -0.62
N VAL A 193 -20.62 2.86 -1.71
CA VAL A 193 -21.72 2.85 -2.70
C VAL A 193 -21.90 1.45 -3.30
N HIS A 194 -20.81 0.78 -3.67
CA HIS A 194 -20.86 -0.57 -4.22
C HIS A 194 -21.46 -1.59 -3.22
N LEU A 195 -21.08 -1.53 -1.95
CA LEU A 195 -21.60 -2.40 -0.90
C LEU A 195 -23.09 -2.19 -0.70
N VAL A 196 -23.56 -0.94 -0.61
CA VAL A 196 -24.99 -0.61 -0.49
C VAL A 196 -25.80 -1.25 -1.64
N LEU A 197 -25.29 -1.15 -2.87
CA LEU A 197 -25.98 -1.69 -4.05
C LEU A 197 -25.92 -3.23 -4.15
N LYS A 198 -24.80 -3.86 -3.74
CA LYS A 198 -24.57 -5.29 -3.99
C LYS A 198 -24.85 -6.19 -2.78
N LEU A 199 -24.88 -5.68 -1.55
CA LEU A 199 -25.20 -6.46 -0.35
C LEU A 199 -26.57 -7.19 -0.43
N PRO A 200 -27.67 -6.56 -0.90
CA PRO A 200 -28.95 -7.27 -1.05
C PRO A 200 -28.89 -8.41 -2.08
N ILE A 201 -28.03 -8.31 -3.09
CA ILE A 201 -27.81 -9.36 -4.10
C ILE A 201 -27.02 -10.52 -3.48
N VAL A 202 -25.95 -10.22 -2.73
CA VAL A 202 -25.16 -11.20 -2.00
C VAL A 202 -26.04 -11.98 -1.02
N ALA A 203 -26.83 -11.28 -0.19
CA ALA A 203 -27.72 -11.90 0.79
C ALA A 203 -28.79 -12.79 0.15
N ARG A 204 -29.42 -12.36 -0.96
CA ARG A 204 -30.37 -13.20 -1.71
C ARG A 204 -29.71 -14.43 -2.30
N THR A 205 -28.52 -14.27 -2.86
CA THR A 205 -27.76 -15.37 -3.47
C THR A 205 -27.38 -16.43 -2.44
N PHE A 206 -26.83 -16.01 -1.28
CA PHE A 206 -26.47 -16.93 -0.20
C PHE A 206 -27.67 -17.59 0.47
N ARG A 207 -28.81 -16.88 0.62
CA ARG A 207 -30.05 -17.51 1.11
C ARG A 207 -30.57 -18.60 0.16
N ARG A 208 -30.48 -18.37 -1.16
CA ARG A 208 -30.99 -19.32 -2.17
C ARG A 208 -30.06 -20.50 -2.38
N GLU A 209 -28.76 -20.25 -2.46
CA GLU A 209 -27.78 -21.24 -2.93
C GLU A 209 -26.94 -21.84 -1.80
N GLY A 210 -26.97 -21.23 -0.61
CA GLY A 210 -26.08 -21.53 0.52
C GLY A 210 -24.70 -20.90 0.34
N VAL A 211 -24.07 -20.50 1.45
CA VAL A 211 -22.73 -19.88 1.42
C VAL A 211 -21.68 -20.87 0.93
N PHE A 212 -21.66 -22.08 1.49
CA PHE A 212 -20.62 -23.08 1.19
C PHE A 212 -21.13 -24.27 0.36
N ARG A 213 -22.45 -24.42 0.20
CA ARG A 213 -23.06 -25.57 -0.49
C ARG A 213 -22.50 -25.78 -1.91
N PRO A 214 -22.34 -24.75 -2.76
CA PRO A 214 -21.79 -24.93 -4.11
C PRO A 214 -20.31 -25.33 -4.17
N LEU A 215 -19.59 -25.34 -3.04
CA LEU A 215 -18.20 -25.85 -2.96
C LEU A 215 -18.14 -27.39 -2.97
N GLY A 216 -19.24 -28.05 -2.60
CA GLY A 216 -19.34 -29.52 -2.61
C GLY A 216 -19.52 -30.11 -4.01
N ASP A 217 -19.87 -29.28 -4.99
CA ASP A 217 -20.08 -29.72 -6.37
C ASP A 217 -18.74 -30.13 -7.01
N GLY A 218 -18.60 -31.41 -7.35
CA GLY A 218 -17.54 -31.90 -8.22
C GLY A 218 -17.71 -31.38 -9.66
N ILE A 219 -16.67 -31.52 -10.48
CA ILE A 219 -16.65 -31.02 -11.88
C ILE A 219 -17.85 -31.53 -12.68
N GLU A 220 -18.17 -32.83 -12.57
CA GLU A 220 -19.25 -33.50 -13.31
C GLU A 220 -20.65 -33.03 -12.91
N ARG A 221 -20.84 -32.63 -11.65
CA ARG A 221 -22.14 -32.22 -11.09
C ARG A 221 -22.24 -30.72 -10.89
N MET A 222 -21.29 -29.95 -11.41
CA MET A 222 -21.23 -28.51 -11.20
C MET A 222 -22.41 -27.82 -11.86
N ARG A 223 -23.33 -27.30 -11.05
CA ARG A 223 -24.45 -26.51 -11.56
C ARG A 223 -23.94 -25.22 -12.19
N ILE A 224 -24.18 -25.04 -13.48
CA ILE A 224 -23.88 -23.81 -14.21
C ILE A 224 -25.02 -22.83 -13.96
N ALA A 225 -24.69 -21.55 -13.73
CA ALA A 225 -25.69 -20.52 -13.52
C ALA A 225 -26.47 -20.27 -14.82
N ASP A 226 -27.78 -20.02 -14.69
CA ASP A 226 -28.65 -19.77 -15.84
C ASP A 226 -28.51 -18.31 -16.32
N PRO A 227 -28.07 -18.05 -17.57
CA PRO A 227 -27.90 -16.70 -18.10
C PRO A 227 -29.19 -15.88 -18.17
N ALA A 228 -30.38 -16.50 -18.11
CA ALA A 228 -31.65 -15.78 -18.05
C ALA A 228 -31.89 -15.12 -16.67
N SER A 229 -31.36 -15.71 -15.60
CA SER A 229 -31.55 -15.23 -14.22
C SER A 229 -30.29 -14.58 -13.61
N ASP A 230 -29.12 -14.86 -14.20
CA ASP A 230 -27.81 -14.42 -13.76
C ASP A 230 -27.05 -13.75 -14.92
N ASP A 231 -26.90 -12.45 -14.83
CA ASP A 231 -26.26 -11.61 -15.84
C ASP A 231 -24.73 -11.74 -15.89
N LEU A 232 -24.13 -12.47 -14.95
CA LEU A 232 -22.71 -12.85 -14.95
C LEU A 232 -22.48 -14.26 -15.50
N ALA A 233 -23.53 -15.06 -15.68
CA ALA A 233 -23.41 -16.39 -16.22
C ALA A 233 -23.07 -16.36 -17.73
N PRO A 234 -22.27 -17.33 -18.20
CA PRO A 234 -21.96 -17.47 -19.62
C PRO A 234 -23.20 -17.89 -20.41
N VAL A 235 -23.37 -17.35 -21.63
CA VAL A 235 -24.49 -17.72 -22.51
C VAL A 235 -24.25 -19.09 -23.17
N ASP A 236 -23.00 -19.36 -23.55
CA ASP A 236 -22.54 -20.64 -24.10
C ASP A 236 -21.38 -21.19 -23.24
N PRO A 237 -21.67 -21.83 -22.10
CA PRO A 237 -20.65 -22.34 -21.19
C PRO A 237 -19.80 -23.43 -21.84
N ALA A 238 -18.48 -23.30 -21.73
CA ALA A 238 -17.56 -24.38 -22.00
C ALA A 238 -17.68 -25.49 -20.94
N ARG A 239 -17.12 -26.68 -21.25
CA ARG A 239 -17.04 -27.79 -20.29
C ARG A 239 -16.23 -27.37 -19.06
N PRO A 240 -16.70 -27.63 -17.83
CA PRO A 240 -15.93 -27.35 -16.62
C PRO A 240 -14.61 -28.13 -16.60
N THR A 241 -13.48 -27.42 -16.41
CA THR A 241 -12.14 -28.02 -16.27
C THR A 241 -11.62 -28.01 -14.84
N ILE A 242 -12.19 -27.18 -13.98
CA ILE A 242 -11.86 -27.05 -12.55
C ILE A 242 -13.14 -26.81 -11.75
N SER A 243 -13.20 -27.31 -10.53
CA SER A 243 -14.32 -27.04 -9.61
C SER A 243 -14.19 -25.66 -8.98
N ARG A 244 -15.29 -25.14 -8.41
CA ARG A 244 -15.28 -23.90 -7.62
C ARG A 244 -14.31 -23.98 -6.44
N ARG A 245 -14.29 -25.12 -5.74
CA ARG A 245 -13.34 -25.39 -4.67
C ARG A 245 -11.90 -25.39 -5.15
N GLY A 246 -11.63 -25.98 -6.32
CA GLY A 246 -10.29 -25.97 -6.93
C GLY A 246 -9.82 -24.56 -7.25
N MET A 247 -10.66 -23.76 -7.91
CA MET A 247 -10.36 -22.35 -8.23
C MET A 247 -10.12 -21.52 -6.96
N LEU A 248 -11.01 -21.61 -5.97
CA LEU A 248 -10.87 -20.87 -4.71
C LEU A 248 -9.68 -21.36 -3.88
N GLY A 249 -9.37 -22.65 -3.93
CA GLY A 249 -8.16 -23.22 -3.33
C GLY A 249 -6.89 -22.68 -3.97
N ALA A 250 -6.85 -22.54 -5.31
CA ALA A 250 -5.72 -21.95 -6.01
C ALA A 250 -5.54 -20.45 -5.67
N VAL A 251 -6.64 -19.69 -5.63
CA VAL A 251 -6.63 -18.27 -5.22
C VAL A 251 -6.18 -18.13 -3.76
N GLY A 252 -6.71 -18.97 -2.87
CA GLY A 252 -6.33 -18.99 -1.46
C GLY A 252 -4.86 -19.37 -1.25
N LEU A 253 -4.36 -20.36 -2.00
CA LEU A 253 -2.95 -20.76 -1.96
C LEU A 253 -2.02 -19.64 -2.48
N ALA A 254 -2.39 -18.97 -3.57
CA ALA A 254 -1.64 -17.82 -4.07
C ALA A 254 -1.63 -16.67 -3.05
N SER A 255 -2.77 -16.39 -2.41
CA SER A 255 -2.90 -15.37 -1.35
C SER A 255 -2.04 -15.71 -0.13
N ALA A 256 -2.10 -16.96 0.35
CA ALA A 256 -1.28 -17.45 1.46
C ALA A 256 0.21 -17.44 1.12
N GLY A 257 0.57 -17.77 -0.12
CA GLY A 257 1.94 -17.69 -0.63
C GLY A 257 2.49 -16.27 -0.56
N LEU A 258 1.74 -15.28 -1.09
CA LEU A 258 2.12 -13.87 -1.00
C LEU A 258 2.24 -13.40 0.46
N LEU A 259 1.27 -13.75 1.31
CA LEU A 259 1.30 -13.40 2.73
C LEU A 259 2.56 -13.97 3.41
N THR A 260 2.91 -15.22 3.13
CA THR A 260 4.11 -15.87 3.69
C THR A 260 5.39 -15.17 3.19
N MET A 261 5.44 -14.83 1.90
CA MET A 261 6.56 -14.11 1.28
C MET A 261 6.65 -12.63 1.70
N THR A 262 5.66 -12.08 2.40
CA THR A 262 5.69 -10.70 2.91
C THR A 262 5.82 -10.64 4.44
N ALA A 263 5.28 -11.61 5.17
CA ALA A 263 5.32 -11.66 6.63
C ALA A 263 6.74 -11.79 7.19
N GLY A 264 7.63 -12.46 6.46
CA GLY A 264 9.04 -12.65 6.84
C GLY A 264 9.85 -11.35 7.02
N SER A 265 9.40 -10.20 6.48
CA SER A 265 10.09 -8.91 6.68
C SER A 265 9.51 -8.03 7.78
N ASN A 266 8.34 -8.38 8.34
CA ASN A 266 7.51 -7.48 9.12
C ASN A 266 7.30 -7.91 10.58
N LEU A 267 7.23 -9.22 10.86
CA LEU A 267 6.85 -9.73 12.18
C LEU A 267 7.85 -10.73 12.80
N LEU A 268 8.67 -11.39 11.97
CA LEU A 268 9.56 -12.47 12.39
C LEU A 268 10.91 -12.31 11.69
N GLY A 269 11.87 -11.66 12.35
CA GLY A 269 13.21 -11.42 11.79
C GLY A 269 13.92 -12.68 11.28
N SER A 270 13.54 -13.87 11.76
CA SER A 270 14.16 -15.16 11.44
C SER A 270 13.73 -15.79 10.10
N ILE A 271 12.75 -15.25 9.36
CA ILE A 271 12.23 -15.84 8.09
C ILE A 271 12.41 -14.84 6.92
N ARG A 272 13.32 -13.89 7.07
CA ARG A 272 13.52 -12.78 6.14
C ARG A 272 14.06 -13.21 4.77
N GLU A 273 14.78 -14.32 4.68
CA GLU A 273 15.31 -14.87 3.43
C GLU A 273 14.22 -15.29 2.42
N ILE A 274 13.01 -15.55 2.91
CA ILE A 274 11.85 -15.93 2.08
C ILE A 274 11.06 -14.68 1.64
N ALA A 275 11.45 -13.48 2.12
CA ALA A 275 10.73 -12.23 1.90
C ALA A 275 11.02 -11.58 0.53
N LEU A 276 10.82 -12.36 -0.55
CA LEU A 276 11.17 -12.01 -1.94
C LEU A 276 10.49 -10.74 -2.48
N LEU A 277 9.39 -10.31 -1.84
CA LEU A 277 8.59 -9.14 -2.22
C LEU A 277 8.79 -7.94 -1.30
N SER A 278 9.59 -8.08 -0.26
CA SER A 278 9.96 -6.98 0.62
C SER A 278 11.06 -6.14 -0.04
N PRO A 279 11.23 -4.87 0.36
CA PRO A 279 12.15 -3.99 -0.33
C PRO A 279 13.55 -4.61 -0.34
N ARG A 280 14.06 -4.86 -1.55
CA ARG A 280 15.38 -5.44 -1.76
C ARG A 280 16.39 -4.36 -1.48
N GLY A 281 16.78 -4.27 -0.23
CA GLY A 281 17.82 -3.35 0.15
C GLY A 281 18.18 -3.45 1.62
N GLN A 282 19.25 -4.18 1.89
CA GLN A 282 20.39 -3.62 2.60
C GLN A 282 20.56 -3.92 4.10
N SER A 283 21.05 -5.13 4.46
CA SER A 283 22.10 -5.34 5.48
C SER A 283 22.97 -6.56 5.12
N TYR A 284 24.27 -6.46 5.43
CA TYR A 284 25.50 -6.80 4.70
C TYR A 284 26.66 -7.31 5.56
N GLY A 285 26.42 -7.74 6.79
CA GLY A 285 27.43 -8.24 7.71
C GLY A 285 26.89 -8.42 9.14
N ASP A 286 27.78 -8.47 10.14
CA ASP A 286 27.41 -8.64 11.56
C ASP A 286 27.62 -7.35 12.38
N GLY A 287 27.66 -6.21 11.70
CA GLY A 287 28.01 -4.92 12.29
C GLY A 287 26.85 -4.27 13.07
N PRO A 288 27.13 -3.40 14.05
CA PRO A 288 26.10 -2.75 14.87
C PRO A 288 25.20 -1.80 14.08
N ASN A 289 25.62 -1.33 12.92
CA ASN A 289 24.83 -0.48 12.02
C ASN A 289 24.21 -1.28 10.87
N ASP A 290 24.29 -2.60 10.90
CA ASP A 290 23.89 -3.44 9.79
C ASP A 290 22.40 -3.78 9.86
N PHE A 291 21.58 -2.80 9.50
CA PHE A 291 20.13 -2.94 9.33
C PHE A 291 19.64 -1.99 8.23
N GLN A 292 18.37 -2.12 7.86
CA GLN A 292 17.83 -1.54 6.64
C GLN A 292 17.88 -0.01 6.62
N VAL A 293 18.22 0.49 5.44
CA VAL A 293 18.32 1.91 5.13
C VAL A 293 17.31 2.21 4.03
N ASN A 294 16.30 3.02 4.34
CA ASN A 294 15.34 3.51 3.35
C ASN A 294 16.00 4.48 2.34
N LYS A 295 16.88 5.36 2.83
CA LYS A 295 17.55 6.39 2.03
C LYS A 295 18.97 6.60 2.53
N THR A 296 19.97 6.45 1.67
CA THR A 296 21.38 6.65 2.04
C THR A 296 21.71 8.13 2.20
N ALA A 297 22.79 8.44 2.93
CA ALA A 297 23.35 9.78 3.04
C ALA A 297 23.74 10.33 1.67
N ALA A 298 24.30 9.48 0.80
CA ALA A 298 24.64 9.84 -0.58
C ALA A 298 23.40 10.23 -1.40
N THR A 299 22.34 9.43 -1.38
CA THR A 299 21.08 9.75 -2.10
C THR A 299 20.37 10.98 -1.51
N ALA A 300 20.56 11.25 -0.22
CA ALA A 300 20.06 12.46 0.43
C ALA A 300 20.95 13.70 0.20
N GLY A 301 22.11 13.56 -0.45
CA GLY A 301 23.03 14.67 -0.71
C GLY A 301 23.72 15.21 0.54
N ILE A 302 23.92 14.36 1.55
CA ILE A 302 24.57 14.78 2.80
C ILE A 302 26.08 14.86 2.59
N ASP A 303 26.61 16.08 2.66
CA ASP A 303 28.03 16.34 2.62
C ASP A 303 28.71 15.87 3.93
N PRO A 304 29.66 14.92 3.89
CA PRO A 304 30.42 14.49 5.06
C PRO A 304 31.12 15.63 5.81
N ALA A 305 31.49 16.72 5.12
CA ALA A 305 32.08 17.89 5.77
C ALA A 305 31.10 18.59 6.74
N ARG A 306 29.79 18.43 6.53
CA ARG A 306 28.73 19.03 7.37
C ARG A 306 28.35 18.16 8.57
N THR A 307 28.84 16.93 8.64
CA THR A 307 28.59 15.99 9.76
C THR A 307 29.83 15.75 10.63
N GLY A 308 30.98 16.34 10.28
CA GLY A 308 32.24 16.23 11.01
C GLY A 308 32.29 17.03 12.33
N GLU A 309 33.49 17.32 12.82
CA GLU A 309 33.71 17.99 14.12
C GLU A 309 33.12 19.41 14.22
N SER A 310 32.93 20.07 13.08
CA SER A 310 32.29 21.39 13.00
C SER A 310 30.77 21.35 13.07
N TRP A 311 30.15 20.16 13.00
CA TRP A 311 28.71 20.04 13.13
C TRP A 311 28.26 20.50 14.51
N ARG A 312 27.11 21.20 14.54
CA ARG A 312 26.43 21.64 15.76
C ARG A 312 24.96 21.33 15.64
N LEU A 313 24.36 20.89 16.74
CA LEU A 313 22.92 20.87 16.92
C LEU A 313 22.46 22.26 17.34
N GLU A 314 21.61 22.87 16.55
CA GLU A 314 20.99 24.15 16.88
C GLU A 314 19.64 23.90 17.58
N LEU A 315 19.51 24.34 18.82
CA LEU A 315 18.26 24.34 19.57
C LEU A 315 17.74 25.77 19.65
N THR A 316 16.50 26.00 19.24
CA THR A 316 15.82 27.30 19.36
C THR A 316 14.52 27.07 20.12
N GLY A 317 14.22 27.89 21.11
CA GLY A 317 12.99 27.80 21.90
C GLY A 317 12.61 29.13 22.55
N ALA A 318 12.00 29.11 23.73
CA ALA A 318 11.41 30.24 24.44
C ALA A 318 12.41 31.38 24.78
N GLY A 319 12.87 32.11 23.77
CA GLY A 319 13.90 33.14 23.87
C GLY A 319 15.32 32.61 24.08
N ARG A 320 15.55 31.30 23.92
CA ARG A 320 16.85 30.65 24.12
C ARG A 320 17.30 29.97 22.83
N ASP A 321 18.50 30.35 22.39
CA ASP A 321 19.23 29.68 21.32
C ASP A 321 20.46 29.00 21.93
N VAL A 322 20.60 27.70 21.71
CA VAL A 322 21.69 26.88 22.21
C VAL A 322 22.30 26.10 21.05
N SER A 323 23.61 26.20 20.88
CA SER A 323 24.36 25.45 19.86
C SER A 323 25.26 24.44 20.58
N LEU A 324 25.02 23.14 20.36
CA LEU A 324 25.74 22.05 21.01
C LEU A 324 26.59 21.28 20.01
N SER A 325 27.86 21.06 20.35
CA SER A 325 28.71 20.11 19.64
C SER A 325 28.30 18.66 19.95
N ARG A 326 28.68 17.74 19.06
CA ARG A 326 28.48 16.31 19.32
C ARG A 326 29.18 15.84 20.60
N ALA A 327 30.35 16.40 20.91
CA ALA A 327 31.09 16.07 22.13
C ALA A 327 30.34 16.52 23.40
N GLU A 328 29.71 17.70 23.37
CA GLU A 328 28.86 18.18 24.47
C GLU A 328 27.63 17.30 24.63
N LEU A 329 26.97 16.91 23.52
CA LEU A 329 25.83 15.99 23.56
C LEU A 329 26.21 14.61 24.13
N LEU A 330 27.40 14.10 23.81
CA LEU A 330 27.92 12.84 24.39
C LEU A 330 28.26 12.95 25.88
N ALA A 331 28.53 14.15 26.37
CA ALA A 331 28.82 14.42 27.78
C ALA A 331 27.55 14.63 28.63
N MET A 332 26.40 14.88 27.99
CA MET A 332 25.10 14.92 28.65
C MET A 332 24.68 13.53 29.16
N PRO A 333 23.72 13.43 30.10
CA PRO A 333 23.14 12.16 30.50
C PRO A 333 22.66 11.35 29.28
N GLN A 334 23.23 10.16 29.11
CA GLN A 334 22.86 9.25 28.02
C GLN A 334 21.80 8.27 28.51
N HIS A 335 20.83 8.00 27.64
CA HIS A 335 19.78 7.01 27.85
C HIS A 335 19.81 5.97 26.75
N GLU A 336 19.44 4.73 27.10
CA GLU A 336 19.42 3.59 26.18
C GLU A 336 18.00 3.03 26.10
N GLU A 337 17.48 2.90 24.88
CA GLU A 337 16.12 2.46 24.63
C GLU A 337 16.08 1.46 23.48
N ARG A 338 15.39 0.33 23.70
CA ARG A 338 15.18 -0.68 22.66
C ARG A 338 13.90 -0.38 21.91
N LEU A 339 14.01 0.21 20.72
CA LEU A 339 12.86 0.72 19.95
C LEU A 339 12.87 0.20 18.51
N PRO A 340 11.67 -0.01 17.92
CA PRO A 340 11.57 -0.38 16.51
C PRO A 340 11.69 0.85 15.62
N ILE A 341 12.35 0.69 14.48
CA ILE A 341 12.19 1.58 13.34
C ILE A 341 11.36 0.86 12.29
N ALA A 342 10.16 1.39 12.04
CA ALA A 342 9.16 0.79 11.15
C ALA A 342 8.94 1.68 9.93
N CYS A 343 9.26 1.15 8.76
CA CYS A 343 9.27 1.91 7.52
C CYS A 343 7.96 1.77 6.76
N VAL A 344 7.54 2.84 6.09
CA VAL A 344 6.31 2.87 5.28
C VAL A 344 6.36 1.87 4.11
N GLU A 345 7.56 1.46 3.68
CA GLU A 345 7.74 0.46 2.64
C GLU A 345 7.66 -0.99 3.12
N GLY A 346 7.39 -1.24 4.42
CA GLY A 346 7.02 -2.59 4.88
C GLY A 346 8.13 -3.43 5.47
N TRP A 347 9.02 -2.80 6.23
CA TRP A 347 9.96 -3.50 7.07
C TRP A 347 10.07 -2.81 8.43
N THR A 348 10.36 -3.62 9.44
CA THR A 348 10.64 -3.14 10.79
C THR A 348 11.90 -3.80 11.31
N THR A 349 12.76 -3.04 11.98
CA THR A 349 13.88 -3.58 12.75
C THR A 349 13.90 -3.03 14.16
N TRP A 350 14.26 -3.87 15.14
CA TRP A 350 14.45 -3.46 16.53
C TRP A 350 15.92 -3.22 16.79
N GLN A 351 16.27 -2.07 17.38
CA GLN A 351 17.65 -1.70 17.67
C GLN A 351 17.73 -1.14 19.09
N ASP A 352 18.93 -1.18 19.67
CA ASP A 352 19.24 -0.55 20.95
C ASP A 352 19.82 0.84 20.65
N TRP A 353 19.04 1.89 20.88
CA TRP A 353 19.43 3.28 20.59
C TRP A 353 19.98 3.94 21.83
N SER A 354 21.01 4.78 21.69
CA SER A 354 21.52 5.57 22.81
C SER A 354 21.71 7.04 22.45
N GLY A 355 21.31 7.93 23.35
CA GLY A 355 21.41 9.38 23.15
C GLY A 355 20.80 10.20 24.27
N VAL A 356 20.52 11.47 23.98
CA VAL A 356 19.93 12.44 24.91
C VAL A 356 18.41 12.43 24.78
N ARG A 357 17.66 12.57 25.88
CA ARG A 357 16.19 12.64 25.82
C ARG A 357 15.75 13.92 25.11
N LEU A 358 14.69 13.84 24.32
CA LEU A 358 14.12 15.03 23.68
C LEU A 358 13.59 16.03 24.72
N ALA A 359 13.06 15.55 25.86
CA ALA A 359 12.65 16.37 26.99
C ALA A 359 13.81 17.22 27.57
N ASP A 360 15.01 16.64 27.72
CA ASP A 360 16.17 17.37 28.25
C ASP A 360 16.62 18.48 27.28
N LEU A 361 16.51 18.22 25.97
CA LEU A 361 16.80 19.23 24.94
C LEU A 361 15.75 20.34 24.92
N ALA A 362 14.48 20.01 25.18
CA ALA A 362 13.40 20.99 25.32
C ALA A 362 13.66 21.92 26.52
N GLU A 363 14.05 21.39 27.67
CA GLU A 363 14.42 22.16 28.87
C GLU A 363 15.62 23.10 28.59
N LEU A 364 16.63 22.63 27.86
CA LEU A 364 17.75 23.48 27.43
C LEU A 364 17.30 24.65 26.54
N ALA A 365 16.30 24.41 25.69
CA ALA A 365 15.66 25.43 24.85
C ALA A 365 14.62 26.29 25.62
N GLY A 366 14.43 26.06 26.93
CA GLY A 366 13.51 26.79 27.79
C GLY A 366 12.04 26.38 27.68
N VAL A 367 11.77 25.16 27.20
CA VAL A 367 10.43 24.58 27.10
C VAL A 367 10.29 23.47 28.14
N ASP A 368 9.81 23.85 29.33
CA ASP A 368 9.77 22.97 30.50
C ASP A 368 8.40 22.28 30.70
N SER A 369 7.41 22.63 29.87
CA SER A 369 6.02 22.21 30.04
C SER A 369 5.53 21.39 28.83
N ALA A 370 4.84 20.30 29.13
CA ALA A 370 4.18 19.45 28.13
C ALA A 370 2.85 20.02 27.61
N ALA A 371 2.37 21.17 28.09
CA ALA A 371 1.16 21.75 27.52
C ALA A 371 1.51 22.33 26.13
N ASP A 372 1.01 21.71 25.08
CA ASP A 372 1.01 22.18 23.69
C ASP A 372 2.39 22.44 23.04
N ALA A 373 3.45 21.86 23.60
CA ALA A 373 4.77 21.94 22.99
C ALA A 373 4.83 21.20 21.64
N GLU A 374 5.45 21.83 20.66
CA GLU A 374 5.80 21.22 19.37
C GLU A 374 7.28 21.42 19.10
N VAL A 375 7.89 20.52 18.33
CA VAL A 375 9.26 20.73 17.84
C VAL A 375 9.36 20.43 16.35
N LEU A 376 9.75 21.44 15.59
CA LEU A 376 10.17 21.26 14.21
C LEU A 376 11.62 20.76 14.20
N VAL A 377 11.81 19.54 13.71
CA VAL A 377 13.13 18.92 13.54
C VAL A 377 13.55 19.03 12.08
N GLU A 378 14.65 19.72 11.82
CA GLU A 378 15.20 19.91 10.49
C GLU A 378 16.45 19.05 10.26
N SER A 379 16.52 18.41 9.09
CA SER A 379 17.67 17.66 8.61
C SER A 379 18.69 18.55 7.92
N LEU A 380 19.93 18.06 7.79
CA LEU A 380 20.91 18.59 6.84
C LEU A 380 20.52 18.37 5.37
N GLN A 381 19.58 17.46 5.08
CA GLN A 381 19.03 17.25 3.74
C GLN A 381 18.35 18.53 3.23
N GLU A 382 18.72 18.97 2.02
CA GLU A 382 18.26 20.28 1.51
C GLU A 382 16.89 20.25 0.81
N ALA A 383 16.43 19.07 0.39
CA ALA A 383 15.19 18.94 -0.38
C ALA A 383 14.43 17.65 -0.06
N GLY A 384 13.11 17.67 -0.25
CA GLY A 384 12.21 16.52 -0.11
C GLY A 384 11.27 16.63 1.09
N ALA A 385 10.11 15.97 0.99
CA ALA A 385 9.01 16.07 1.96
C ALA A 385 9.38 15.66 3.39
N PHE A 386 10.45 14.88 3.57
CA PHE A 386 10.93 14.39 4.87
C PHE A 386 12.30 14.98 5.25
N ALA A 387 12.64 16.17 4.71
CA ALA A 387 13.78 16.95 5.19
C ALA A 387 13.51 17.58 6.57
N GLN A 388 12.25 17.63 6.97
CA GLN A 388 11.80 18.11 8.28
C GLN A 388 10.61 17.28 8.75
N ALA A 389 10.39 17.25 10.06
CA ALA A 389 9.20 16.68 10.69
C ALA A 389 8.90 17.44 11.98
N THR A 390 7.63 17.66 12.28
CA THR A 390 7.17 18.22 13.54
C THR A 390 6.77 17.10 14.50
N LEU A 391 7.20 17.17 15.76
CA LEU A 391 6.76 16.25 16.81
C LEU A 391 5.82 16.98 17.78
N ALA A 392 4.78 16.28 18.22
CA ALA A 392 3.84 16.77 19.24
C ALA A 392 4.41 16.61 20.65
N SER A 393 3.80 17.29 21.62
CA SER A 393 4.21 17.27 23.02
C SER A 393 4.37 15.86 23.59
N ASN A 394 3.40 14.98 23.36
CA ASN A 394 3.46 13.59 23.84
C ASN A 394 4.64 12.81 23.25
N GLN A 395 5.14 13.21 22.07
CA GLN A 395 6.30 12.61 21.40
C GLN A 395 7.61 13.20 21.92
N ILE A 396 7.63 14.48 22.28
CA ILE A 396 8.80 15.15 22.88
C ILE A 396 9.05 14.64 24.30
N PHE A 397 7.99 14.56 25.11
CA PHE A 397 8.07 14.24 26.53
C PHE A 397 7.89 12.75 26.85
N ASP A 398 7.80 11.88 25.84
CA ASP A 398 7.88 10.43 26.08
C ASP A 398 9.26 10.08 26.65
N PRO A 399 9.33 9.29 27.75
CA PRO A 399 10.60 8.96 28.39
C PRO A 399 11.53 8.12 27.51
N GLN A 400 11.06 7.55 26.41
CA GLN A 400 11.88 6.75 25.49
C GLN A 400 12.27 7.54 24.22
N SER A 401 11.83 8.80 24.08
CA SER A 401 12.17 9.64 22.93
C SER A 401 13.59 10.19 23.05
N LEU A 402 14.41 9.90 22.03
CA LEU A 402 15.83 10.22 22.03
C LEU A 402 16.22 11.05 20.80
N LEU A 403 17.16 11.97 21.00
CA LEU A 403 18.14 12.31 19.98
C LEU A 403 19.27 11.28 20.08
N ALA A 404 19.15 10.20 19.31
CA ALA A 404 20.12 9.13 19.27
C ALA A 404 21.44 9.58 18.62
N LEU A 405 22.54 9.23 19.26
CA LEU A 405 23.92 9.45 18.81
C LEU A 405 24.62 8.13 18.46
N ARG A 406 24.11 7.03 19.01
CA ARG A 406 24.63 5.66 18.89
C ARG A 406 23.50 4.66 18.66
N VAL A 407 23.84 3.54 18.03
CA VAL A 407 22.98 2.38 17.82
C VAL A 407 23.77 1.09 18.04
N ASN A 408 23.17 0.14 18.76
CA ASN A 408 23.75 -1.16 19.13
C ASN A 408 25.19 -1.03 19.69
N GLY A 409 25.39 -0.05 20.58
CA GLY A 409 26.69 0.20 21.20
C GLY A 409 27.75 0.83 20.30
N ALA A 410 27.45 1.27 19.08
CA ALA A 410 28.38 1.96 18.19
C ALA A 410 27.86 3.33 17.74
N ASP A 411 28.75 4.20 17.25
CA ASP A 411 28.32 5.43 16.59
C ASP A 411 27.42 5.13 15.40
N LEU A 412 26.44 6.01 15.16
CA LEU A 412 25.61 5.93 13.97
C LEU A 412 26.50 5.93 12.72
N ALA A 413 26.19 5.07 11.74
CA ALA A 413 26.76 5.20 10.41
C ALA A 413 26.15 6.43 9.70
N PRO A 414 26.83 6.99 8.68
CA PRO A 414 26.27 8.07 7.85
C PRO A 414 24.85 7.75 7.36
N ASP A 415 24.59 6.54 6.88
CA ASP A 415 23.28 6.14 6.37
C ASP A 415 22.19 6.01 7.43
N HIS A 416 22.59 5.88 8.70
CA HIS A 416 21.70 5.85 9.87
C HIS A 416 21.57 7.19 10.57
N GLY A 417 22.10 8.26 9.98
CA GLY A 417 21.86 9.62 10.43
C GLY A 417 22.98 10.22 11.26
N TYR A 418 24.20 9.68 11.23
CA TYR A 418 25.36 10.34 11.83
C TYR A 418 25.41 11.83 11.41
N PRO A 419 25.54 12.78 12.36
CA PRO A 419 26.01 12.59 13.74
C PRO A 419 24.91 12.36 14.78
N ALA A 420 23.64 12.61 14.43
CA ALA A 420 22.50 12.51 15.33
C ALA A 420 21.18 12.26 14.56
N ARG A 421 20.29 11.48 15.17
CA ARG A 421 18.99 11.09 14.63
C ARG A 421 17.92 11.14 15.71
N VAL A 422 16.70 11.56 15.36
CA VAL A 422 15.53 11.42 16.24
C VAL A 422 15.03 9.99 16.22
N ILE A 423 14.76 9.44 17.40
CA ILE A 423 14.07 8.16 17.60
C ILE A 423 12.93 8.35 18.60
N VAL A 424 11.70 8.08 18.16
CA VAL A 424 10.49 8.20 18.98
C VAL A 424 9.66 6.91 18.86
N PRO A 425 9.17 6.35 19.97
CA PRO A 425 8.30 5.18 19.97
C PRO A 425 7.06 5.34 19.07
N ALA A 426 6.67 4.25 18.39
CA ALA A 426 5.48 4.18 17.56
C ALA A 426 5.37 5.22 16.44
N LEU A 427 6.43 5.95 16.06
CA LEU A 427 6.37 6.85 14.91
C LEU A 427 6.69 6.15 13.59
N PRO A 428 6.18 6.66 12.46
CA PRO A 428 6.67 6.31 11.15
C PRO A 428 8.18 6.55 11.03
N GLY A 429 8.91 5.61 10.43
CA GLY A 429 10.36 5.72 10.25
C GLY A 429 10.79 6.99 9.49
N VAL A 430 9.91 7.54 8.66
CA VAL A 430 10.14 8.81 7.94
C VAL A 430 10.15 10.05 8.85
N HIS A 431 9.52 10.00 10.03
CA HIS A 431 9.52 11.10 11.02
C HIS A 431 10.60 10.92 12.10
N ASN A 432 11.36 9.82 12.03
CA ASN A 432 12.56 9.59 12.83
C ASN A 432 13.78 10.23 12.11
N THR A 433 13.75 11.57 12.06
CA THR A 433 14.61 12.43 11.23
C THR A 433 16.10 12.11 11.40
N LYS A 434 16.79 11.91 10.27
CA LYS A 434 18.24 11.70 10.19
C LYS A 434 19.00 12.99 9.97
N TRP A 435 20.29 12.98 10.31
CA TRP A 435 21.21 14.08 10.05
C TRP A 435 20.69 15.38 10.64
N VAL A 436 20.24 15.32 11.90
CA VAL A 436 19.56 16.43 12.54
C VAL A 436 20.48 17.66 12.56
N LYS A 437 19.94 18.80 12.15
CA LYS A 437 20.63 20.08 12.08
C LYS A 437 20.08 21.04 13.15
N ARG A 438 18.76 21.16 13.21
CA ARG A 438 18.07 22.12 14.08
C ARG A 438 16.83 21.49 14.70
N MET A 439 16.54 21.89 15.93
CA MET A 439 15.28 21.63 16.61
C MET A 439 14.71 22.97 17.08
N THR A 440 13.56 23.36 16.52
CA THR A 440 12.86 24.60 16.87
C THR A 440 11.64 24.25 17.70
N PHE A 441 11.71 24.49 19.01
CA PHE A 441 10.64 24.26 19.96
C PHE A 441 9.70 25.48 20.01
N SER A 442 8.41 25.19 20.01
CA SER A 442 7.33 26.14 20.31
C SER A 442 6.50 25.61 21.46
N ALA A 443 5.93 26.52 22.26
CA ALA A 443 5.08 26.24 23.40
C ALA A 443 3.94 27.26 23.47
#